data_AF-A0A317CXF4-F1
#
_entry.id   AF-A0A317CXF4-F1
#
_cell.length_a   1.000
_cell.length_b   1.000
_cell.length_c   1.000
_cell.angle_alpha   90.00
_cell.angle_beta   90.00
_cell.angle_gamma   90.00
#
_symmetry.space_group_name_H-M   'P 1'
#
loop_
_entity.id
_entity.type
_entity.pdbx_description
1 polymer ?
#
loop_
_entity_poly.entity_id
_entity_poly.type
_entity_poly.pdbx_seq_one_letter_code
_entity_poly.pdbx_strand_id
1 'polypeptide(L)'
;MDLGNLHLYWQLIDQEFQAVDGLLSLEGRHVLSARAFDQSQVAGPRTYIGVTRYLGVARDNHQALLALLKHHGATLWAPWSLLRPTFETAFYAAWILDPDDGRERRARGLRCEVNDYYQQRNHRAAFKAFPEAAKLIVEREQWDATHGSLKTYREEAAALGRRWNEIQQKVNVVQELPKLTFVKSQRESAPLFEAMWRLLSGYEHGLGWALMNGSKRKVEAEIPGGSFVNFTINDEAFVNAAKATYFLLLSACRLLRRRHLEPIR
;
A
#
# COMPACT_ATOMS: atom_id res chain seq x y z
N MET A 1 -9.71 3.10 25.55
CA MET A 1 -10.05 3.16 24.12
C MET A 1 -11.10 2.11 23.85
N ASP A 2 -12.25 2.50 23.36
CA ASP A 2 -13.26 1.60 22.82
C ASP A 2 -12.95 1.31 21.35
N LEU A 3 -12.62 0.05 21.03
CA LEU A 3 -12.29 -0.39 19.68
C LEU A 3 -13.49 -1.04 18.97
N GLY A 4 -14.66 -1.05 19.60
CA GLY A 4 -15.87 -1.68 19.11
C GLY A 4 -15.61 -3.10 18.60
N ASN A 5 -15.97 -3.37 17.35
CA ASN A 5 -15.84 -4.68 16.73
C ASN A 5 -14.56 -4.87 15.89
N LEU A 6 -13.51 -4.05 16.07
CA LEU A 6 -12.27 -4.19 15.30
C LEU A 6 -11.58 -5.55 15.47
N HIS A 7 -11.74 -6.19 16.63
CA HIS A 7 -11.21 -7.53 16.88
C HIS A 7 -11.70 -8.59 15.88
N LEU A 8 -12.94 -8.44 15.38
CA LEU A 8 -13.47 -9.32 14.32
C LEU A 8 -12.73 -9.12 13.00
N TYR A 9 -12.38 -7.87 12.66
CA TYR A 9 -11.60 -7.57 11.46
C TYR A 9 -10.18 -8.13 11.56
N TRP A 10 -9.56 -8.07 12.74
CA TRP A 10 -8.22 -8.63 12.96
C TRP A 10 -8.21 -10.14 12.75
N GLN A 11 -9.19 -10.85 13.32
CA GLN A 11 -9.37 -12.29 13.10
C GLN A 11 -9.57 -12.61 11.61
N LEU A 12 -10.39 -11.83 10.90
CA LEU A 12 -10.59 -12.01 9.47
C LEU A 12 -9.30 -11.76 8.66
N ILE A 13 -8.52 -10.74 9.02
CA ILE A 13 -7.23 -10.45 8.37
C ILE A 13 -6.26 -11.61 8.57
N ASP A 14 -6.15 -12.13 9.80
CA ASP A 14 -5.30 -13.29 10.10
C ASP A 14 -5.73 -14.52 9.28
N GLN A 15 -7.04 -14.77 9.18
CA GLN A 15 -7.58 -15.87 8.35
C GLN A 15 -7.26 -15.69 6.87
N GLU A 16 -7.43 -14.49 6.31
CA GLU A 16 -7.12 -14.24 4.89
C GLU A 16 -5.61 -14.34 4.63
N PHE A 17 -4.75 -13.91 5.56
CA PHE A 17 -3.31 -14.12 5.44
C PHE A 17 -2.92 -15.59 5.55
N GLN A 18 -3.51 -16.36 6.47
CA GLN A 18 -3.33 -17.81 6.54
C GLN A 18 -3.77 -18.49 5.23
N ALA A 19 -4.88 -18.04 4.63
CA ALA A 19 -5.35 -18.55 3.36
C ALA A 19 -4.39 -18.20 2.20
N VAL A 20 -3.77 -17.02 2.22
CA VAL A 20 -2.74 -16.62 1.25
C VAL A 20 -1.43 -17.40 1.45
N ASP A 21 -1.00 -17.59 2.69
CA ASP A 21 0.20 -18.36 3.05
C ASP A 21 0.04 -19.85 2.70
N GLY A 22 -1.19 -20.37 2.79
CA GLY A 22 -1.55 -21.74 2.41
C GLY A 22 -1.70 -21.97 0.90
N LEU A 23 -1.53 -20.94 0.06
CA LEU A 23 -1.57 -21.11 -1.38
C LEU A 23 -0.38 -21.96 -1.85
N LEU A 24 -0.69 -23.02 -2.59
CA LEU A 24 0.31 -23.96 -3.08
C LEU A 24 1.19 -23.29 -4.15
N SER A 25 2.47 -23.67 -4.21
CA SER A 25 3.34 -23.18 -5.28
C SER A 25 2.77 -23.57 -6.65
N LEU A 26 2.80 -22.64 -7.60
CA LEU A 26 2.44 -22.88 -9.00
C LEU A 26 3.56 -23.55 -9.79
N GLU A 27 4.77 -23.65 -9.23
CA GLU A 27 5.91 -24.30 -9.88
C GLU A 27 5.62 -25.78 -10.12
N GLY A 28 5.82 -26.23 -11.36
CA GLY A 28 5.60 -27.62 -11.77
C GLY A 28 4.13 -28.06 -11.74
N ARG A 29 3.17 -27.15 -11.51
CA ARG A 29 1.74 -27.48 -11.49
C ARG A 29 1.02 -26.91 -12.69
N HIS A 30 0.20 -27.73 -13.35
CA HIS A 30 -0.66 -27.33 -14.47
C HIS A 30 -1.95 -26.65 -14.00
N VAL A 31 -1.87 -25.74 -13.03
CA VAL A 31 -3.04 -24.94 -12.59
C VAL A 31 -3.21 -23.78 -13.57
N LEU A 32 -4.28 -23.83 -14.38
CA LEU A 32 -4.65 -22.76 -15.28
C LEU A 32 -5.36 -21.64 -14.51
N SER A 33 -4.62 -20.84 -13.74
CA SER A 33 -5.16 -19.66 -13.04
C SER A 33 -4.71 -18.35 -13.70
N ALA A 34 -5.41 -17.26 -13.38
CA ALA A 34 -5.06 -15.92 -13.85
C ALA A 34 -3.60 -15.55 -13.48
N ARG A 35 -3.15 -15.91 -12.27
CA ARG A 35 -1.78 -15.71 -11.82
C ARG A 35 -0.79 -16.57 -12.61
N ALA A 36 -1.07 -17.86 -12.80
CA ALA A 36 -0.17 -18.74 -13.55
C ALA A 36 0.05 -18.21 -14.98
N PHE A 37 -1.03 -17.79 -15.63
CA PHE A 37 -0.97 -17.19 -16.95
C PHE A 37 -0.24 -15.84 -16.96
N ASP A 38 -0.55 -14.94 -16.03
CA ASP A 38 0.18 -13.67 -15.95
C ASP A 38 1.68 -13.91 -15.75
N GLN A 39 2.07 -14.79 -14.84
CA GLN A 39 3.47 -15.08 -14.51
C GLN A 39 4.24 -15.76 -15.65
N SER A 40 3.56 -16.45 -16.57
CA SER A 40 4.20 -17.00 -17.77
C SER A 40 4.43 -15.95 -18.86
N GLN A 41 3.99 -14.70 -18.65
CA GLN A 41 4.01 -13.63 -19.63
C GLN A 41 4.94 -12.49 -19.19
N VAL A 42 5.29 -11.61 -20.14
CA VAL A 42 6.16 -10.44 -19.91
C VAL A 42 5.67 -9.58 -18.73
N ALA A 43 6.58 -9.11 -17.85
CA ALA A 43 6.30 -8.40 -16.60
C ALA A 43 5.44 -9.16 -15.56
N GLY A 44 5.05 -10.40 -15.85
CA GLY A 44 4.23 -11.26 -15.00
C GLY A 44 4.83 -11.56 -13.64
N PRO A 45 6.02 -12.18 -13.56
CA PRO A 45 6.63 -12.55 -12.29
C PRO A 45 6.78 -11.35 -11.35
N ARG A 46 7.23 -10.21 -11.91
CA ARG A 46 7.47 -8.96 -11.17
C ARG A 46 6.18 -8.42 -10.54
N THR A 47 5.07 -8.54 -11.24
CA THR A 47 3.74 -8.13 -10.77
C THR A 47 3.39 -8.83 -9.45
N TYR A 48 3.53 -10.16 -9.39
CA TYR A 48 3.15 -10.93 -8.19
C TYR A 48 4.22 -10.88 -7.09
N ILE A 49 5.50 -10.69 -7.43
CA ILE A 49 6.54 -10.35 -6.45
C ILE A 49 6.20 -9.01 -5.77
N GLY A 50 5.87 -7.98 -6.54
CA GLY A 50 5.49 -6.67 -6.03
C GLY A 50 4.23 -6.72 -5.15
N VAL A 51 3.18 -7.43 -5.59
CA VAL A 51 1.97 -7.67 -4.78
C VAL A 51 2.29 -8.36 -3.46
N THR A 52 3.12 -9.41 -3.48
CA THR A 52 3.52 -10.13 -2.27
C THR A 52 4.30 -9.22 -1.31
N ARG A 53 5.21 -8.39 -1.84
CA ARG A 53 5.93 -7.37 -1.06
C ARG A 53 4.96 -6.38 -0.41
N TYR A 54 3.99 -5.85 -1.16
CA TYR A 54 3.01 -4.91 -0.61
C TYR A 54 2.14 -5.54 0.48
N LEU A 55 1.63 -6.76 0.27
CA LEU A 55 0.86 -7.45 1.30
C LEU A 55 1.70 -7.80 2.54
N GLY A 56 2.98 -8.15 2.35
CA GLY A 56 3.91 -8.36 3.46
C GLY A 56 4.12 -7.10 4.31
N VAL A 57 4.34 -5.95 3.67
CA VAL A 57 4.46 -4.66 4.38
C VAL A 57 3.14 -4.29 5.09
N ALA A 58 2.00 -4.54 4.46
CA ALA A 58 0.69 -4.32 5.09
C ALA A 58 0.51 -5.19 6.34
N ARG A 59 0.88 -6.47 6.24
CA ARG A 59 0.81 -7.42 7.37
C ARG A 59 1.70 -6.99 8.52
N ASP A 60 2.94 -6.62 8.23
CA ASP A 60 3.94 -6.22 9.22
C ASP A 60 3.47 -4.98 10.01
N ASN A 61 3.02 -3.94 9.29
CA ASN A 61 2.50 -2.74 9.94
C ASN A 61 1.20 -2.99 10.72
N HIS A 62 0.33 -3.89 10.22
CA HIS A 62 -0.86 -4.31 10.95
C HIS A 62 -0.49 -5.03 12.26
N GLN A 63 0.45 -5.98 12.21
CA GLN A 63 0.92 -6.71 13.39
C GLN A 63 1.61 -5.78 14.40
N ALA A 64 2.42 -4.84 13.91
CA ALA A 64 3.04 -3.80 14.74
C ALA A 64 1.98 -2.92 15.43
N LEU A 65 0.89 -2.56 14.72
CA LEU A 65 -0.23 -1.83 15.31
C LEU A 65 -0.89 -2.63 16.45
N LEU A 66 -1.17 -3.92 16.23
CA LEU A 66 -1.75 -4.76 17.28
C LEU A 66 -0.83 -4.90 18.49
N ALA A 67 0.47 -5.07 18.27
CA ALA A 67 1.46 -5.12 19.34
C ALA A 67 1.54 -3.81 20.12
N LEU A 68 1.54 -2.66 19.42
CA LEU A 68 1.51 -1.34 20.04
C LEU A 68 0.28 -1.17 20.93
N LEU A 69 -0.91 -1.46 20.39
CA LEU A 69 -2.17 -1.32 21.14
C LEU A 69 -2.21 -2.25 22.36
N LYS A 70 -1.67 -3.47 22.24
CA LYS A 70 -1.64 -4.46 23.33
C LYS A 70 -0.68 -4.06 24.46
N HIS A 71 0.51 -3.57 24.13
CA HIS A 71 1.60 -3.38 25.10
C HIS A 71 1.78 -1.94 25.58
N HIS A 72 1.48 -0.96 24.74
CA HIS A 72 1.67 0.47 25.02
C HIS A 72 0.37 1.27 25.02
N GLY A 73 -0.72 0.67 24.53
CA GLY A 73 -2.00 1.35 24.37
C GLY A 73 -2.00 2.32 23.19
N ALA A 74 -3.06 3.12 23.10
CA ALA A 74 -3.31 4.01 21.99
C ALA A 74 -2.67 5.39 22.22
N THR A 75 -1.41 5.55 21.81
CA THR A 75 -0.74 6.86 21.80
C THR A 75 -1.30 7.73 20.67
N LEU A 76 -1.10 9.05 20.76
CA LEU A 76 -1.79 10.00 19.88
C LEU A 76 -1.47 9.86 18.38
N TRP A 77 -0.25 9.44 18.03
CA TRP A 77 0.26 9.46 16.66
C TRP A 77 0.55 8.06 16.11
N ALA A 78 1.26 7.23 16.87
CA ALA A 78 1.82 5.98 16.37
C ALA A 78 0.76 5.00 15.82
N PRO A 79 -0.43 4.82 16.41
CA PRO A 79 -1.47 3.97 15.84
C PRO A 79 -1.90 4.41 14.44
N TRP A 80 -2.01 5.72 14.20
CA TRP A 80 -2.36 6.27 12.90
C TRP A 80 -1.24 6.11 11.88
N SER A 81 0.00 6.34 12.30
CA SER A 81 1.20 6.15 11.47
C SER A 81 1.43 4.70 11.07
N LEU A 82 0.99 3.71 11.87
CA LEU A 82 1.04 2.29 11.48
C LEU A 82 -0.13 1.89 10.57
N LEU A 83 -1.26 2.59 10.68
CA LEU A 83 -2.42 2.34 9.85
C LEU A 83 -2.24 2.89 8.42
N ARG A 84 -1.53 4.01 8.27
CA ARG A 84 -1.22 4.64 6.97
C ARG A 84 -0.49 3.74 5.97
N PRO A 85 0.65 3.09 6.29
CA PRO A 85 1.35 2.19 5.38
C PRO A 85 0.56 0.90 5.14
N THR A 86 -0.20 0.42 6.13
CA THR A 86 -1.14 -0.70 5.95
C THR A 86 -2.15 -0.39 4.85
N PHE A 87 -2.76 0.80 4.88
CA PHE A 87 -3.70 1.26 3.86
C PHE A 87 -3.05 1.37 2.48
N GLU A 88 -1.88 2.01 2.38
CA GLU A 88 -1.20 2.25 1.11
C GLU A 88 -0.84 0.97 0.37
N THR A 89 -0.24 0.06 1.11
CA THR A 89 0.31 -1.14 0.52
C THR A 89 -0.81 -2.13 0.20
N ALA A 90 -1.87 -2.17 1.01
CA ALA A 90 -3.13 -2.80 0.63
C ALA A 90 -3.73 -2.19 -0.64
N PHE A 91 -3.75 -0.86 -0.77
CA PHE A 91 -4.20 -0.17 -1.98
C PHE A 91 -3.39 -0.60 -3.20
N TYR A 92 -2.06 -0.58 -3.14
CA TYR A 92 -1.22 -0.95 -4.28
C TYR A 92 -1.43 -2.41 -4.69
N ALA A 93 -1.50 -3.33 -3.73
CA ALA A 93 -1.81 -4.73 -4.01
C ALA A 93 -3.19 -4.89 -4.68
N ALA A 94 -4.23 -4.27 -4.11
CA ALA A 94 -5.56 -4.28 -4.70
C ALA A 94 -5.58 -3.65 -6.09
N TRP A 95 -4.95 -2.48 -6.28
CA TRP A 95 -4.91 -1.77 -7.55
C TRP A 95 -4.23 -2.57 -8.66
N ILE A 96 -3.15 -3.30 -8.35
CA ILE A 96 -2.51 -4.20 -9.32
C ILE A 96 -3.45 -5.36 -9.69
N LEU A 97 -4.17 -5.94 -8.73
CA LEU A 97 -4.91 -7.20 -8.92
C LEU A 97 -6.38 -7.02 -9.37
N ASP A 98 -6.95 -5.83 -9.15
CA ASP A 98 -8.36 -5.52 -9.42
C ASP A 98 -8.77 -5.74 -10.88
N PRO A 99 -7.99 -5.34 -11.91
CA PRO A 99 -8.35 -5.58 -13.30
C PRO A 99 -8.55 -7.06 -13.62
N ASP A 100 -9.61 -7.39 -14.36
CA ASP A 100 -9.80 -8.74 -14.89
C ASP A 100 -8.86 -9.05 -16.07
N ASP A 101 -8.47 -8.03 -16.84
CA ASP A 101 -7.44 -8.15 -17.87
C ASP A 101 -6.04 -8.30 -17.26
N GLY A 102 -5.40 -9.43 -17.54
CA GLY A 102 -4.03 -9.73 -17.11
C GLY A 102 -2.97 -8.81 -17.71
N ARG A 103 -3.21 -8.25 -18.90
CA ARG A 103 -2.29 -7.25 -19.49
C ARG A 103 -2.31 -5.96 -18.69
N GLU A 104 -3.48 -5.50 -18.26
CA GLU A 104 -3.62 -4.34 -17.36
C GLU A 104 -2.98 -4.61 -15.99
N ARG A 105 -3.20 -5.79 -15.38
CA ARG A 105 -2.52 -6.16 -14.12
C ARG A 105 -1.00 -6.08 -14.23
N ARG A 106 -0.44 -6.66 -15.30
CA ARG A 106 1.02 -6.63 -15.57
C ARG A 106 1.55 -5.23 -15.84
N ALA A 107 0.78 -4.39 -16.54
CA ALA A 107 1.14 -2.98 -16.74
C ALA A 107 1.17 -2.20 -15.41
N ARG A 108 0.21 -2.44 -14.50
CA ARG A 108 0.18 -1.82 -13.16
C ARG A 108 1.34 -2.31 -12.29
N GLY A 109 1.64 -3.61 -12.32
CA GLY A 109 2.81 -4.18 -11.65
C GLY A 109 4.12 -3.55 -12.13
N LEU A 110 4.30 -3.43 -13.45
CA LEU A 110 5.45 -2.77 -14.05
C LEU A 110 5.56 -1.30 -13.62
N ARG A 111 4.44 -0.56 -13.59
CA ARG A 111 4.40 0.84 -13.15
C ARG A 111 4.88 1.02 -11.70
N CYS A 112 4.51 0.12 -10.79
CA CYS A 112 5.01 0.12 -9.42
C CYS A 112 6.54 -0.07 -9.35
N GLU A 113 7.07 -0.99 -10.16
CA GLU A 113 8.50 -1.31 -10.20
C GLU A 113 9.34 -0.20 -10.84
N VAL A 114 8.79 0.48 -11.84
CA VAL A 114 9.42 1.68 -12.43
C VAL A 114 9.44 2.82 -11.42
N ASN A 115 8.36 3.03 -10.67
CA ASN A 115 8.36 4.03 -9.60
C ASN A 115 9.40 3.71 -8.52
N ASP A 116 9.49 2.45 -8.07
CA ASP A 116 10.48 2.01 -7.09
C ASP A 116 11.92 2.26 -7.56
N TYR A 117 12.22 1.92 -8.82
CA TYR A 117 13.52 2.22 -9.44
C TYR A 117 13.86 3.72 -9.40
N TYR A 118 12.90 4.59 -9.70
CA TYR A 118 13.12 6.04 -9.61
C TYR A 118 13.30 6.52 -8.17
N GLN A 119 12.56 5.96 -7.19
CA GLN A 119 12.76 6.30 -5.78
C GLN A 119 14.15 5.87 -5.30
N GLN A 120 14.57 4.66 -5.67
CA GLN A 120 15.90 4.14 -5.35
C GLN A 120 17.00 5.03 -5.95
N ARG A 121 16.83 5.46 -7.22
CA ARG A 121 17.73 6.41 -7.88
C ARG A 121 17.79 7.76 -7.16
N ASN A 122 16.64 8.32 -6.78
CA ASN A 122 16.59 9.60 -6.06
C ASN A 122 17.25 9.52 -4.68
N HIS A 123 17.02 8.41 -3.96
CA HIS A 123 17.69 8.12 -2.69
C HIS A 123 19.22 8.10 -2.86
N ARG A 124 19.73 7.37 -3.87
CA ARG A 124 21.17 7.36 -4.19
C ARG A 124 21.70 8.75 -4.55
N ALA A 125 20.95 9.52 -5.34
CA ALA A 125 21.38 10.85 -5.78
C ALA A 125 21.59 11.82 -4.62
N ALA A 126 20.85 11.68 -3.52
CA ALA A 126 21.04 12.49 -2.31
C ALA A 126 22.45 12.33 -1.71
N PHE A 127 23.06 11.14 -1.85
CA PHE A 127 24.40 10.87 -1.32
C PHE A 127 25.53 11.54 -2.11
N LYS A 128 25.26 12.10 -3.30
CA LYS A 128 26.26 12.83 -4.08
C LYS A 128 26.76 14.10 -3.40
N ALA A 129 25.98 14.64 -2.46
CA ALA A 129 26.40 15.78 -1.65
C ALA A 129 27.56 15.44 -0.68
N PHE A 130 27.81 14.15 -0.42
CA PHE A 130 28.88 13.69 0.47
C PHE A 130 30.10 13.24 -0.34
N PRO A 131 31.26 13.92 -0.23
CA PRO A 131 32.44 13.60 -1.04
C PRO A 131 32.88 12.13 -0.97
N GLU A 132 32.75 11.52 0.21
CA GLU A 132 33.19 10.14 0.46
C GLU A 132 32.31 9.09 -0.23
N ALA A 133 31.03 9.41 -0.47
CA ALA A 133 30.10 8.54 -1.17
C ALA A 133 29.99 8.87 -2.67
N ALA A 134 30.31 10.10 -3.08
CA ALA A 134 30.05 10.61 -4.43
C ALA A 134 30.65 9.73 -5.53
N LYS A 135 31.89 9.27 -5.36
CA LYS A 135 32.57 8.41 -6.34
C LYS A 135 31.84 7.08 -6.54
N LEU A 136 31.50 6.40 -5.44
CA LEU A 136 30.77 5.13 -5.47
C LEU A 136 29.38 5.28 -6.11
N ILE A 137 28.69 6.39 -5.86
CA ILE A 137 27.39 6.66 -6.48
C ILE A 137 27.51 6.87 -7.99
N VAL A 138 28.51 7.61 -8.46
CA VAL A 138 28.75 7.81 -9.90
C VAL A 138 29.09 6.50 -10.59
N GLU A 139 29.97 5.68 -10.01
CA GLU A 139 30.32 4.34 -10.52
C GLU A 139 29.06 3.45 -10.59
N ARG A 140 28.22 3.50 -9.57
CA ARG A 140 26.97 2.74 -9.56
C ARG A 140 25.98 3.21 -10.63
N GLU A 141 25.85 4.51 -10.86
CA GLU A 141 24.99 5.05 -11.92
C GLU A 141 25.48 4.66 -13.32
N GLN A 142 26.80 4.62 -13.53
CA GLN A 142 27.39 4.13 -14.78
C GLN A 142 27.11 2.64 -14.99
N TRP A 143 27.22 1.83 -13.93
CA TRP A 143 26.83 0.43 -13.97
C TRP A 143 25.33 0.27 -14.26
N ASP A 144 24.46 1.03 -13.60
CA ASP A 144 23.01 1.00 -13.82
C ASP A 144 22.64 1.47 -15.25
N ALA A 145 23.41 2.36 -15.88
CA ALA A 145 23.16 2.78 -17.27
C ALA A 145 23.34 1.63 -18.28
N THR A 146 24.17 0.65 -17.94
CA THR A 146 24.50 -0.51 -18.80
C THR A 146 23.79 -1.80 -18.38
N HIS A 147 23.62 -2.02 -17.07
CA HIS A 147 23.08 -3.25 -16.47
C HIS A 147 21.80 -3.02 -15.67
N GLY A 148 21.34 -1.77 -15.55
CA GLY A 148 20.16 -1.44 -14.77
C GLY A 148 18.87 -1.91 -15.43
N SER A 149 17.85 -2.10 -14.59
CA SER A 149 16.56 -2.67 -15.01
C SER A 149 15.72 -1.76 -15.91
N LEU A 150 16.10 -0.48 -16.08
CA LEU A 150 15.31 0.49 -16.86
C LEU A 150 15.17 0.10 -18.33
N LYS A 151 16.22 -0.49 -18.93
CA LYS A 151 16.15 -1.02 -20.30
C LYS A 151 15.10 -2.12 -20.38
N THR A 152 15.17 -3.10 -19.47
CA THR A 152 14.19 -4.17 -19.35
C THR A 152 12.77 -3.62 -19.18
N TYR A 153 12.56 -2.63 -18.31
CA TYR A 153 11.23 -2.05 -18.11
C TYR A 153 10.66 -1.38 -19.37
N ARG A 154 11.50 -0.75 -20.18
CA ARG A 154 11.07 -0.16 -21.46
C ARG A 154 10.70 -1.24 -22.48
N GLU A 155 11.48 -2.31 -22.54
CA GLU A 155 11.21 -3.46 -23.40
C GLU A 155 9.92 -4.17 -22.97
N GLU A 156 9.71 -4.38 -21.67
CA GLU A 156 8.47 -4.95 -21.12
C GLU A 156 7.27 -4.05 -21.41
N ALA A 157 7.40 -2.73 -21.27
CA ALA A 157 6.35 -1.77 -21.60
C ALA A 157 5.97 -1.86 -23.09
N ALA A 158 6.96 -1.92 -23.99
CA ALA A 158 6.75 -2.07 -25.42
C ALA A 158 6.09 -3.40 -25.78
N ALA A 159 6.51 -4.51 -25.16
CA ALA A 159 5.92 -5.83 -25.34
C ALA A 159 4.48 -5.91 -24.80
N LEU A 160 4.16 -5.16 -23.75
CA LEU A 160 2.80 -4.94 -23.28
C LEU A 160 2.03 -3.93 -24.15
N GLY A 161 2.61 -3.41 -25.23
CA GLY A 161 2.04 -2.37 -26.10
C GLY A 161 1.58 -1.12 -25.34
N ARG A 162 2.30 -0.74 -24.29
CA ARG A 162 2.07 0.47 -23.50
C ARG A 162 3.12 1.51 -23.82
N ARG A 163 2.73 2.78 -23.83
CA ARG A 163 3.71 3.86 -24.01
C ARG A 163 4.52 3.99 -22.73
N TRP A 164 5.84 4.18 -22.84
CA TRP A 164 6.70 4.38 -21.68
C TRP A 164 6.22 5.51 -20.76
N ASN A 165 5.70 6.59 -21.36
CA ASN A 165 5.12 7.72 -20.62
C ASN A 165 3.94 7.32 -19.71
N GLU A 166 3.17 6.30 -20.05
CA GLU A 166 2.06 5.81 -19.23
C GLU A 166 2.58 4.99 -18.03
N ILE A 167 3.63 4.20 -18.26
CA ILE A 167 4.23 3.34 -17.23
C ILE A 167 5.01 4.15 -16.19
N GLN A 168 5.72 5.21 -16.58
CA GLN A 168 6.54 6.00 -15.65
C GLN A 168 5.75 7.00 -14.79
N GLN A 169 4.45 7.17 -15.03
CA GLN A 169 3.63 8.10 -14.24
C GLN A 169 3.53 7.63 -12.80
N LYS A 170 3.66 8.55 -11.84
CA LYS A 170 3.38 8.25 -10.43
C LYS A 170 1.91 7.86 -10.26
N VAL A 171 1.63 6.87 -9.41
CA VAL A 171 0.27 6.47 -9.08
C VAL A 171 -0.30 7.47 -8.09
N ASN A 172 -1.42 8.11 -8.44
CA ASN A 172 -2.13 9.00 -7.53
C ASN A 172 -3.24 8.20 -6.84
N VAL A 173 -3.04 7.88 -5.56
CA VAL A 173 -3.99 7.06 -4.78
C VAL A 173 -5.39 7.66 -4.78
N VAL A 174 -5.51 8.98 -4.58
CA VAL A 174 -6.82 9.67 -4.57
C VAL A 174 -7.56 9.50 -5.90
N GLN A 175 -6.85 9.55 -7.03
CA GLN A 175 -7.48 9.40 -8.35
C GLN A 175 -7.79 7.95 -8.71
N GLU A 176 -6.98 6.99 -8.23
CA GLU A 176 -7.08 5.58 -8.60
C GLU A 176 -8.01 4.78 -7.68
N LEU A 177 -8.15 5.18 -6.42
CA LEU A 177 -8.95 4.45 -5.44
C LEU A 177 -10.44 4.36 -5.84
N PRO A 178 -11.11 5.45 -6.29
CA PRO A 178 -12.48 5.36 -6.80
C PRO A 178 -12.62 4.50 -8.06
N LYS A 179 -11.51 4.07 -8.68
CA LYS A 179 -11.52 3.24 -9.88
C LYS A 179 -11.58 1.74 -9.59
N LEU A 180 -11.28 1.31 -8.35
CA LEU A 180 -11.29 -0.09 -7.95
C LEU A 180 -12.71 -0.67 -8.02
N THR A 181 -12.85 -1.89 -8.54
CA THR A 181 -14.14 -2.51 -8.84
C THR A 181 -15.01 -2.65 -7.59
N PHE A 182 -14.42 -3.09 -6.47
CA PHE A 182 -15.13 -3.21 -5.19
C PHE A 182 -15.47 -1.86 -4.55
N VAL A 183 -14.70 -0.80 -4.80
CA VAL A 183 -15.00 0.56 -4.31
C VAL A 183 -16.14 1.17 -5.11
N LYS A 184 -16.11 1.03 -6.44
CA LYS A 184 -17.18 1.49 -7.34
C LYS A 184 -18.52 0.85 -7.05
N SER A 185 -18.53 -0.37 -6.53
CA SER A 185 -19.76 -1.11 -6.24
C SER A 185 -20.64 -0.44 -5.17
N GLN A 186 -20.10 0.50 -4.40
CA GLN A 186 -20.81 1.20 -3.33
C GLN A 186 -20.58 2.71 -3.44
N ARG A 187 -21.67 3.47 -3.68
CA ARG A 187 -21.61 4.93 -3.94
C ARG A 187 -20.83 5.72 -2.88
N GLU A 188 -20.95 5.33 -1.61
CA GLU A 188 -20.36 6.03 -0.47
C GLU A 188 -18.92 5.59 -0.17
N SER A 189 -18.45 4.47 -0.74
CA SER A 189 -17.11 3.94 -0.46
C SER A 189 -16.01 4.88 -0.95
N ALA A 190 -16.11 5.42 -2.17
CA ALA A 190 -15.05 6.25 -2.73
C ALA A 190 -14.72 7.51 -1.89
N PRO A 191 -15.71 8.36 -1.51
CA PRO A 191 -15.44 9.49 -0.63
C PRO A 191 -14.90 9.08 0.75
N LEU A 192 -15.38 7.97 1.31
CA LEU A 192 -14.89 7.45 2.59
C LEU A 192 -13.41 7.10 2.51
N PHE A 193 -13.00 6.31 1.52
CA PHE A 193 -11.60 5.92 1.35
C PHE A 193 -10.69 7.11 1.07
N GLU A 194 -11.14 8.08 0.26
CA GLU A 194 -10.38 9.31 0.02
C GLU A 194 -10.20 10.11 1.32
N ALA A 195 -11.27 10.27 2.11
CA ALA A 195 -11.21 10.96 3.39
C ALA A 195 -10.24 10.26 4.36
N MET A 196 -10.30 8.93 4.46
CA MET A 196 -9.40 8.15 5.31
C MET A 196 -7.95 8.24 4.82
N TRP A 197 -7.70 8.18 3.51
CA TRP A 197 -6.37 8.38 2.94
C TRP A 197 -5.78 9.74 3.34
N ARG A 198 -6.56 10.81 3.19
CA ARG A 198 -6.12 12.17 3.56
C ARG A 198 -5.86 12.28 5.06
N LEU A 199 -6.75 11.75 5.89
CA LEU A 199 -6.60 11.76 7.36
C LEU A 199 -5.34 11.03 7.80
N LEU A 200 -5.14 9.79 7.32
CA LEU A 200 -3.97 8.98 7.62
C LEU A 200 -2.67 9.67 7.15
N SER A 201 -2.69 10.27 5.97
CA SER A 201 -1.55 11.03 5.44
C SER A 201 -1.24 12.25 6.30
N GLY A 202 -2.27 12.92 6.82
CA GLY A 202 -2.09 14.04 7.73
C GLY A 202 -1.47 13.63 9.06
N TYR A 203 -1.82 12.47 9.60
CA TYR A 203 -1.16 11.91 10.79
C TYR A 203 0.31 11.57 10.53
N GLU A 204 0.61 10.93 9.41
CA GLU A 204 1.98 10.57 9.02
C GLU A 204 2.91 11.80 8.91
N HIS A 205 2.36 12.94 8.48
CA HIS A 205 3.11 14.19 8.31
C HIS A 205 2.98 15.15 9.51
N GLY A 206 2.38 14.74 10.63
CA GLY A 206 2.26 15.61 11.81
C GLY A 206 1.36 16.82 11.61
N LEU A 207 0.38 16.76 10.70
CA LEU A 207 -0.45 17.92 10.35
C LEU A 207 -1.48 18.20 11.45
N GLY A 208 -1.49 19.43 11.96
CA GLY A 208 -2.39 19.84 13.04
C GLY A 208 -3.89 19.66 12.73
N TRP A 209 -4.31 19.81 11.47
CA TRP A 209 -5.71 19.56 11.10
C TRP A 209 -6.11 18.08 11.28
N ALA A 210 -5.20 17.14 11.02
CA ALA A 210 -5.48 15.72 11.19
C ALA A 210 -5.59 15.38 12.69
N LEU A 211 -4.70 15.97 13.50
CA LEU A 211 -4.79 15.90 14.95
C LEU A 211 -6.15 16.41 15.45
N MET A 212 -6.58 17.60 15.03
CA MET A 212 -7.87 18.17 15.43
C MET A 212 -9.07 17.32 15.02
N ASN A 213 -9.01 16.63 13.88
CA ASN A 213 -10.13 15.81 13.38
C ASN A 213 -10.13 14.37 13.91
N GLY A 214 -8.97 13.80 14.26
CA GLY A 214 -8.87 12.43 14.77
C GLY A 214 -8.71 12.32 16.29
N SER A 215 -8.78 13.44 17.02
CA SER A 215 -8.58 13.48 18.46
C SER A 215 -9.76 14.09 19.21
N LYS A 216 -9.97 13.63 20.45
CA LYS A 216 -10.81 14.30 21.44
C LYS A 216 -9.96 15.34 22.17
N ARG A 217 -10.45 16.57 22.22
CA ARG A 217 -9.82 17.70 22.91
C ARG A 217 -10.43 17.87 24.29
N LYS A 218 -9.60 17.88 25.32
CA LYS A 218 -9.97 18.30 26.68
C LYS A 218 -9.18 19.55 27.04
N VAL A 219 -9.88 20.63 27.39
CA VAL A 219 -9.23 21.83 27.94
C VAL A 219 -8.85 21.51 29.38
N GLU A 220 -7.56 21.61 29.69
CA GLU A 220 -7.04 21.36 31.05
C GLU A 220 -6.87 22.67 31.83
N ALA A 221 -6.49 23.77 31.15
CA ALA A 221 -6.39 25.10 31.75
C ALA A 221 -6.52 26.21 30.70
N GLU A 222 -7.04 27.36 31.10
CA GLU A 222 -6.96 28.59 30.31
C GLU A 222 -5.63 29.29 30.57
N ILE A 223 -5.02 29.86 29.53
CA ILE A 223 -3.77 30.63 29.62
C ILE A 223 -3.94 31.98 28.89
N PRO A 224 -3.17 33.03 29.20
CA PRO A 224 -3.26 34.28 28.47
C PRO A 224 -3.03 34.07 26.96
N GLY A 225 -4.06 34.33 26.16
CA GLY A 225 -4.01 34.16 24.70
C GLY A 225 -4.32 32.76 24.17
N GLY A 226 -4.76 31.80 25.01
CA GLY A 226 -5.16 30.48 24.53
C GLY A 226 -5.55 29.50 25.65
N SER A 227 -5.51 28.21 25.36
CA SER A 227 -5.81 27.17 26.34
C SER A 227 -4.80 26.04 26.27
N PHE A 228 -4.39 25.52 27.41
CA PHE A 228 -3.63 24.27 27.50
C PHE A 228 -4.60 23.10 27.29
N VAL A 229 -4.38 22.35 26.21
CA VAL A 229 -5.28 21.28 25.76
C VAL A 229 -4.57 19.94 25.78
N ASN A 230 -5.27 18.94 26.28
CA ASN A 230 -4.85 17.56 26.21
C ASN A 230 -5.61 16.86 25.07
N PHE A 231 -4.87 16.18 24.19
CA PHE A 231 -5.43 15.42 23.07
C PHE A 231 -5.33 13.93 23.35
N THR A 232 -6.45 13.24 23.16
CA THR A 232 -6.53 11.78 23.17
C THR A 232 -7.11 11.31 21.85
N ILE A 233 -6.85 10.06 21.45
CA ILE A 233 -7.45 9.52 20.22
C ILE A 233 -8.98 9.61 20.31
N ASN A 234 -9.59 10.02 19.20
CA ASN A 234 -11.01 9.82 19.01
C ASN A 234 -11.25 8.37 18.54
N ASP A 235 -11.70 7.53 19.47
CA ASP A 235 -12.04 6.13 19.27
C ASP A 235 -12.87 5.88 18.00
N GLU A 236 -13.92 6.67 17.74
CA GLU A 236 -14.78 6.50 16.57
C GLU A 236 -14.04 6.79 15.26
N ALA A 237 -13.29 7.90 15.23
CA ALA A 237 -12.50 8.28 14.04
C ALA A 237 -11.45 7.21 13.73
N PHE A 238 -10.77 6.70 14.76
CA PHE A 238 -9.78 5.64 14.61
C PHE A 238 -10.42 4.34 14.13
N VAL A 239 -11.54 3.94 14.71
CA VAL A 239 -12.28 2.73 14.31
C VAL A 239 -12.73 2.82 12.85
N ASN A 240 -13.21 3.97 12.40
CA ASN A 240 -13.63 4.17 11.01
C ASN A 240 -12.44 4.09 10.04
N ALA A 241 -11.31 4.73 10.38
CA ALA A 241 -10.08 4.62 9.59
C ALA A 241 -9.56 3.19 9.52
N ALA A 242 -9.60 2.47 10.66
CA ALA A 242 -9.16 1.09 10.75
C ALA A 242 -10.05 0.17 9.90
N LYS A 243 -11.39 0.31 9.99
CA LYS A 243 -12.34 -0.46 9.18
C LYS A 243 -12.12 -0.26 7.69
N ALA A 244 -11.94 0.99 7.23
CA ALA A 244 -11.65 1.26 5.82
C ALA A 244 -10.33 0.58 5.40
N THR A 245 -9.27 0.76 6.18
CA THR A 245 -7.96 0.12 5.93
C THR A 245 -8.07 -1.40 5.85
N TYR A 246 -8.78 -2.02 6.79
CA TYR A 246 -8.95 -3.46 6.86
C TYR A 246 -9.82 -4.00 5.75
N PHE A 247 -10.87 -3.30 5.35
CA PHE A 247 -11.66 -3.67 4.18
C PHE A 247 -10.80 -3.70 2.91
N LEU A 248 -9.94 -2.70 2.73
CA LEU A 248 -9.02 -2.63 1.60
C LEU A 248 -7.99 -3.77 1.63
N LEU A 249 -7.42 -4.07 2.80
CA LEU A 249 -6.48 -5.18 3.00
C LEU A 249 -7.12 -6.54 2.73
N LEU A 250 -8.30 -6.80 3.30
CA LEU A 250 -9.08 -8.01 3.03
C LEU A 250 -9.38 -8.16 1.53
N SER A 251 -9.74 -7.06 0.86
CA SER A 251 -10.01 -7.06 -0.58
C SER A 251 -8.75 -7.41 -1.38
N ALA A 252 -7.58 -6.89 -1.00
CA ALA A 252 -6.31 -7.21 -1.64
C ALA A 252 -5.92 -8.69 -1.48
N CYS A 253 -6.05 -9.25 -0.27
CA CYS A 253 -5.80 -10.68 -0.02
C CYS A 253 -6.75 -11.58 -0.82
N ARG A 254 -8.04 -11.24 -0.82
CA ARG A 254 -9.06 -11.97 -1.60
C ARG A 254 -8.81 -11.90 -3.09
N LEU A 255 -8.40 -10.74 -3.61
CA LEU A 255 -8.00 -10.60 -5.01
C LEU A 255 -6.80 -11.50 -5.34
N LEU A 256 -5.76 -11.55 -4.48
CA LEU A 256 -4.60 -12.41 -4.72
C LEU A 256 -5.02 -13.89 -4.76
N ARG A 257 -5.80 -14.32 -3.77
CA ARG A 257 -6.34 -15.68 -3.69
C ARG A 257 -7.18 -16.01 -4.92
N ARG A 258 -8.06 -15.10 -5.33
CA ARG A 258 -8.88 -15.21 -6.54
C ARG A 258 -8.01 -15.40 -7.78
N ARG A 259 -7.02 -14.54 -8.01
CA ARG A 259 -6.12 -14.65 -9.16
C ARG A 259 -5.28 -15.94 -9.12
N HIS A 260 -4.98 -16.45 -7.93
CA HIS A 260 -4.23 -17.69 -7.77
C HIS A 260 -5.05 -18.96 -8.04
N LEU A 261 -6.34 -18.96 -7.67
CA LEU A 261 -7.20 -20.15 -7.70
C LEU A 261 -8.15 -20.19 -8.89
N GLU A 262 -8.67 -19.05 -9.35
CA GLU A 262 -9.68 -19.03 -10.41
C GLU A 262 -9.06 -19.10 -11.81
N PRO A 263 -9.65 -19.91 -12.71
CA PRO A 263 -9.28 -19.91 -14.12
C PRO A 263 -9.62 -18.57 -14.79
N ILE A 264 -8.89 -18.29 -15.87
CA ILE A 264 -9.14 -17.11 -16.71
C ILE A 264 -10.56 -17.21 -17.26
N ARG A 265 -11.35 -16.16 -17.09
CA ARG A 265 -12.65 -15.98 -17.75
C ARG A 265 -12.46 -15.26 -19.07
#